data_AF-A0A2N7Y445-F1
#
_entry.id   AF-A0A2N7Y445-F1
#
_cell.length_a   1.000
_cell.length_b   1.000
_cell.length_c   1.000
_cell.angle_alpha   90.00
_cell.angle_beta   90.00
_cell.angle_gamma   90.00
#
_symmetry.space_group_name_H-M   'P 1'
#
loop_
_entity.id
_entity.type
_entity.pdbx_description
1 polymer ?
#
loop_
_entity_poly.entity_id
_entity_poly.type
_entity_poly.pdbx_seq_one_letter_code
_entity_poly.pdbx_strand_id
1 'polypeptide(L)' 'MVAPRNRLDREQRRTQLLDIGAQLFADRSYEDVWIEEVAEIAGVSRGLMYHYFPTKRDFFA' A
#
# COMPACT_ATOMS: atom_id res chain seq x y z
N MET A 1 25.68 16.23 7.53
CA MET A 1 24.45 15.93 8.30
C MET A 1 23.64 14.95 7.49
N VAL A 2 23.61 13.67 7.88
CA VAL A 2 22.78 12.65 7.22
C VAL A 2 21.35 12.95 7.64
N ALA A 3 20.50 13.36 6.69
CA ALA A 3 19.08 13.58 6.96
C ALA A 3 18.50 12.25 7.51
N PRO A 4 17.77 12.27 8.64
CA PRO A 4 17.10 11.06 9.10
C PRO A 4 16.18 10.62 7.95
N ARG A 5 16.36 9.39 7.45
CA ARG A 5 15.44 8.79 6.47
C ARG A 5 14.05 8.95 7.08
N ASN A 6 13.28 9.92 6.57
CA ASN A 6 12.00 10.28 7.14
C ASN A 6 11.11 9.04 7.06
N ARG A 7 11.03 8.31 8.16
CA ARG A 7 10.14 7.17 8.29
C ARG A 7 8.76 7.80 8.28
N LEU A 8 8.09 7.74 7.13
CA LEU A 8 6.68 8.11 7.01
C LEU A 8 5.97 7.55 8.24
N ASP A 9 5.22 8.40 8.91
CA ASP A 9 4.45 7.98 10.06
C ASP A 9 3.50 6.84 9.64
N ARG A 10 3.15 5.96 10.57
CA ARG A 10 2.33 4.78 10.31
C ARG A 10 1.05 5.15 9.55
N GLU A 11 0.44 6.29 9.90
CA GLU A 11 -0.74 6.81 9.22
C GLU A 11 -0.43 7.27 7.80
N GLN A 12 0.64 8.05 7.60
CA GLN A 12 1.05 8.50 6.26
C GLN A 12 1.36 7.32 5.33
N ARG A 13 1.98 6.25 5.87
CA ARG A 13 2.23 5.03 5.13
C ARG A 13 0.94 4.33 4.74
N ARG A 14 -0.01 4.22 5.67
CA ARG A 14 -1.32 3.63 5.40
C ARG A 14 -2.07 4.41 4.33
N THR A 15 -2.07 5.74 4.41
CA THR A 15 -2.70 6.62 3.40
C THR A 15 -2.04 6.43 2.03
N GLN A 16 -0.71 6.40 1.96
CA GLN A 16 0.01 6.14 0.70
C GLN A 16 -0.44 4.83 0.04
N LEU A 17 -0.59 3.75 0.82
CA LEU A 17 -1.04 2.46 0.30
C LEU A 17 -2.47 2.53 -0.24
N LEU A 18 -3.37 3.20 0.49
CA LEU A 18 -4.76 3.41 0.06
C LEU A 18 -4.84 4.25 -1.22
N ASP A 19 -4.06 5.32 -1.33
CA ASP A 19 -4.05 6.18 -2.52
C ASP A 19 -3.61 5.39 -3.76
N ILE A 20 -2.56 4.57 -3.63
CA ILE A 20 -2.10 3.70 -4.72
C ILE A 20 -3.16 2.66 -5.06
N GLY A 21 -3.77 2.03 -4.06
CA GLY A 21 -4.86 1.08 -4.25
C GLY A 21 -6.03 1.69 -5.01
N ALA A 22 -6.48 2.88 -4.57
CA ALA A 22 -7.59 3.59 -5.18
C ALA A 22 -7.32 3.88 -6.68
N GLN A 23 -6.09 4.24 -7.05
CA GLN A 23 -5.73 4.41 -8.46
C GLN A 23 -5.82 3.08 -9.24
N LEU A 24 -5.30 1.98 -8.69
CA LEU A 24 -5.36 0.69 -9.38
C LEU A 24 -6.80 0.17 -9.53
N PHE A 25 -7.62 0.31 -8.49
CA PHE A 25 -9.02 -0.10 -8.52
C PHE A 25 -9.92 0.81 -9.38
N ALA A 26 -9.48 2.03 -9.70
CA ALA A 26 -10.20 2.91 -10.62
C ALA A 26 -10.14 2.40 -12.07
N ASP A 27 -9.00 1.81 -12.46
CA ASP A 27 -8.75 1.36 -13.83
C ASP A 27 -8.99 -0.15 -14.04
N ARG A 28 -9.07 -0.93 -12.95
CA ARG A 28 -9.09 -2.41 -13.00
C ARG A 28 -10.13 -2.99 -12.05
N SER A 29 -10.66 -4.16 -12.42
CA SER A 29 -11.59 -4.93 -11.59
C SER A 29 -10.94 -5.32 -10.27
N TYR A 30 -11.75 -5.54 -9.22
CA TYR A 30 -11.25 -6.01 -7.94
C TYR A 30 -10.34 -7.24 -8.11
N GLU A 31 -10.71 -8.22 -8.93
CA GLU A 31 -9.92 -9.45 -9.13
C GLU A 31 -8.54 -9.20 -9.76
N ASP A 32 -8.41 -8.18 -10.61
CA ASP A 32 -7.20 -7.88 -11.39
C ASP A 32 -6.12 -7.11 -10.61
N VAL A 33 -6.46 -6.55 -9.45
CA VAL A 33 -5.51 -5.79 -8.60
C VAL A 33 -4.82 -6.69 -7.59
N TRP A 34 -3.49 -6.73 -7.59
CA TRP A 34 -2.72 -7.56 -6.66
C TRP A 34 -2.17 -6.73 -5.51
N ILE A 35 -2.26 -7.24 -4.27
CA ILE A 35 -1.70 -6.56 -3.08
C ILE A 35 -0.19 -6.36 -3.24
N GLU A 36 0.47 -7.32 -3.87
CA GLU A 36 1.89 -7.32 -4.14
C GLU A 36 2.30 -6.19 -5.09
N GLU A 37 1.48 -5.89 -6.10
CA GLU A 37 1.71 -4.76 -7.03
C GLU A 37 1.65 -3.42 -6.27
N VAL A 38 0.68 -3.26 -5.37
CA VAL A 38 0.58 -2.08 -4.50
C VAL A 38 1.84 -1.93 -3.64
N ALA A 39 2.31 -3.03 -3.05
CA ALA A 39 3.50 -3.02 -2.21
C ALA A 39 4.75 -2.62 -3.00
N GLU A 40 4.89 -3.12 -4.23
CA GLU A 40 5.97 -2.75 -5.15
C GLU A 40 5.92 -1.27 -5.52
N ILE A 41 4.74 -0.74 -5.92
CA ILE A 41 4.56 0.68 -6.26
C ILE A 41 4.85 1.58 -5.05
N ALA A 42 4.43 1.16 -3.85
CA ALA A 42 4.66 1.90 -2.62
C ALA A 42 6.11 1.82 -2.10
N GLY A 43 6.94 0.96 -2.69
CA GLY A 43 8.32 0.71 -2.24
C GLY A 43 8.39 0.06 -0.85
N VAL A 44 7.42 -0.79 -0.51
CA VAL A 44 7.36 -1.51 0.77
C VAL A 44 7.48 -3.01 0.58
N SER A 45 7.86 -3.74 1.63
CA SER A 45 7.85 -5.19 1.59
C SER A 45 6.41 -5.72 1.61
N ARG A 46 6.19 -6.87 0.97
CA ARG A 46 4.91 -7.61 1.06
C ARG A 46 4.49 -7.86 2.52
N GLY A 47 5.44 -8.22 3.39
CA GLY A 47 5.17 -8.41 4.82
C GLY A 47 4.68 -7.14 5.51
N LEU A 48 5.20 -5.96 5.14
CA LEU A 48 4.70 -4.70 5.65
C LEU A 48 3.30 -4.38 5.12
N MET A 49 3.03 -4.67 3.85
CA MET A 49 1.70 -4.52 3.26
C MET A 49 0.66 -5.38 4.01
N TYR A 50 0.95 -6.68 4.22
CA TYR A 50 0.07 -7.57 4.99
C TYR A 50 -0.06 -7.20 6.47
N HIS A 51 0.92 -6.47 7.03
CA HIS A 51 0.80 -5.92 8.38
C HIS A 51 -0.26 -4.81 8.47
N TYR A 52 -0.42 -4.00 7.42
CA TYR A 52 -1.47 -2.98 7.36
C TYR A 52 -2.82 -3.56 6.92
N PHE A 53 -2.80 -4.47 5.95
CA PHE A 53 -3.98 -5.03 5.31
C PHE A 53 -3.83 -6.55 5.19
N PRO A 54 -4.30 -7.32 6.19
CA PRO A 54 -4.14 -8.76 6.21
C PRO A 54 -4.75 -9.47 5.00
N THR A 55 -5.81 -8.90 4.43
CA THR A 55 -6.47 -9.41 3.22
C THR A 55 -6.70 -8.31 2.19
N LYS A 56 -6.90 -8.72 0.92
CA LYS A 56 -7.33 -7.83 -0.18
C LYS A 56 -8.66 -7.16 0.09
N ARG A 57 -9.53 -7.82 0.86
CA ARG A 57 -10.79 -7.24 1.31
C ARG A 57 -10.55 -6.13 2.34
N ASP A 58 -9.65 -6.32 3.30
CA ASP A 58 -9.28 -5.28 4.28
C ASP A 58 -8.60 -4.07 3.62
N PHE A 59 -7.95 -4.28 2.49
CA PHE A 59 -7.35 -3.21 1.69
C PHE A 59 -8.38 -2.42 0.88
N PHE A 60 -9.44 -3.08 0.41
CA PHE A 60 -10.47 -2.48 -0.45
C PHE A 60 -11.63 -1.84 0.34
N ALA A 61 -11.91 -2.31 1.56
CA ALA A 61 -13.03 -1.85 2.41
C ALA A 61 -12.73 -0.54 3.14
#